data_AF-A0A2T1CF63-F1
#
_entry.id   AF-A0A2T1CF63-F1
#
_cell.length_a   1.000
_cell.length_b   1.000
_cell.length_c   1.000
_cell.angle_alpha   90.00
_cell.angle_beta   90.00
_cell.angle_gamma   90.00
#
_symmetry.space_group_name_H-M   'P 1'
#
loop_
_entity.id
_entity.type
_entity.pdbx_description
1 polymer ?
#
loop_
_entity_poly.entity_id
_entity_poly.type
_entity_poly.pdbx_seq_one_letter_code
_entity_poly.pdbx_strand_id
1 'polypeptide(L)' 'MSAPPIQWYPGHIAKAEKQLKEQLGKVDVVLEILDARIPLASHHPQINSWIGTKPKITVLNREDMIPEAAKQEW' A
#
# COMPACT_ATOMS: atom_id res chain seq x y z
N MET A 1 8.71 -0.98 20.84
CA MET A 1 8.77 0.50 20.74
C MET A 1 7.79 0.91 19.66
N SER A 2 6.77 1.68 20.00
CA SER A 2 5.78 2.18 19.03
C SER A 2 6.45 3.24 18.16
N ALA A 3 6.28 3.16 16.84
CA ALA A 3 6.72 4.24 15.96
C ALA A 3 5.96 5.54 16.31
N PRO A 4 6.61 6.72 16.22
CA PRO A 4 5.93 7.99 16.46
C PRO A 4 4.76 8.17 15.47
N PRO A 5 3.67 8.86 15.88
CA PRO A 5 2.53 9.10 15.02
C PRO A 5 2.95 9.91 13.78
N ILE A 6 2.48 9.48 12.60
CA ILE A 6 2.76 10.17 11.34
C ILE A 6 1.79 11.35 11.19
N GLN A 7 2.34 12.55 11.00
CA GLN A 7 1.55 13.74 10.71
C GLN A 7 1.59 14.04 9.21
N TRP A 8 0.42 13.97 8.57
CA TRP A 8 0.25 14.21 7.13
C TRP A 8 -0.11 15.67 6.86
N TYR A 9 0.89 16.46 6.44
CA TYR A 9 0.70 17.80 5.90
C TYR A 9 1.38 17.91 4.53
N PRO A 10 1.05 18.92 3.70
CA PRO A 10 1.43 18.94 2.28
C PRO A 10 2.92 18.68 2.02
N GLY A 11 3.82 19.29 2.80
CA GLY A 11 5.27 19.09 2.66
C GLY A 11 5.73 17.67 2.98
N HIS A 12 5.14 17.01 3.98
CA HIS A 12 5.43 15.61 4.30
C HIS A 12 4.93 14.64 3.24
N ILE A 13 3.71 14.86 2.73
CA ILE A 13 3.14 14.05 1.65
C ILE A 13 4.03 14.13 0.40
N ALA A 14 4.41 15.35 -0.02
CA ALA A 14 5.26 15.55 -1.18
C ALA A 14 6.64 14.90 -1.02
N LYS A 15 7.23 14.95 0.18
CA LYS A 15 8.52 14.29 0.47
C LYS A 15 8.39 12.75 0.38
N ALA A 16 7.34 12.18 0.98
CA ALA A 16 7.10 10.74 0.94
C ALA A 16 6.85 10.25 -0.49
N GLU A 17 6.04 10.99 -1.28
CA GLU A 17 5.78 10.65 -2.68
C GLU A 17 7.06 10.71 -3.53
N LYS A 18 7.92 11.72 -3.33
CA LYS A 18 9.21 11.81 -4.01
C LYS A 18 10.10 10.60 -3.70
N GLN A 19 10.22 10.24 -2.41
CA GLN A 19 11.01 9.09 -1.98
C GLN A 19 10.46 7.77 -2.54
N LEU A 20 9.14 7.61 -2.57
CA LEU A 20 8.49 6.44 -3.16
C LEU A 20 8.86 6.31 -4.65
N LYS A 21 8.74 7.38 -5.44
CA LYS A 21 9.09 7.37 -6.87
C LYS A 21 10.57 7.01 -7.11
N GLU A 22 11.46 7.53 -6.27
CA GLU A 22 12.90 7.19 -6.33
C GLU A 22 13.16 5.70 -6.02
N GLN A 23 12.38 5.09 -5.12
CA GLN A 23 12.49 3.66 -4.80
C GLN A 23 11.90 2.77 -5.89
N LEU A 24 10.77 3.16 -6.48
CA LEU A 24 10.11 2.43 -7.56
C LEU A 24 11.03 2.25 -8.78
N GLY A 25 11.90 3.23 -9.06
CA GLY A 25 12.92 3.13 -10.11
C GLY A 25 13.98 2.05 -9.90
N LYS A 26 14.13 1.52 -8.66
CA LYS A 26 15.18 0.58 -8.27
C LYS A 26 14.71 -0.87 -8.16
N VAL A 27 13.43 -1.14 -8.42
CA VAL A 27 12.81 -2.46 -8.23
C VAL A 27 12.13 -2.94 -9.50
N ASP A 28 12.08 -4.25 -9.68
CA ASP A 28 11.43 -4.88 -10.83
C ASP A 28 9.94 -5.18 -10.57
N VAL A 29 9.59 -5.46 -9.30
CA VAL A 29 8.23 -5.84 -8.87
C VAL A 29 7.84 -5.06 -7.62
N VAL A 30 6.56 -4.68 -7.52
CA VAL A 30 6.01 -3.96 -6.37
C VAL A 30 5.05 -4.87 -5.59
N LEU A 31 5.25 -4.93 -4.27
CA LEU A 31 4.34 -5.60 -3.35
C LEU A 31 3.47 -4.54 -2.66
N GLU A 32 2.18 -4.51 -3.00
CA GLU A 32 1.20 -3.64 -2.35
C GLU A 32 0.57 -4.38 -1.18
N ILE A 33 0.85 -3.94 0.05
CA ILE A 33 0.32 -4.56 1.26
C ILE A 33 -0.95 -3.84 1.70
N LEU A 34 -2.08 -4.54 1.69
CA LEU A 34 -3.39 -4.04 2.08
C LEU A 34 -3.89 -4.73 3.35
N ASP A 35 -4.84 -4.12 4.05
CA ASP A 35 -5.50 -4.74 5.20
C ASP A 35 -6.68 -5.60 4.72
N ALA A 36 -6.67 -6.90 5.01
CA ALA A 36 -7.67 -7.86 4.56
C ALA A 36 -9.10 -7.52 5.01
N ARG A 37 -9.25 -6.75 6.10
CA ARG A 37 -10.57 -6.32 6.61
C ARG A 37 -11.22 -5.25 5.74
N ILE A 38 -10.40 -4.45 5.05
CA ILE A 38 -10.84 -3.32 4.21
C ILE A 38 -9.93 -3.13 2.98
N PRO A 39 -9.76 -4.12 2.08
CA PRO A 39 -8.77 -4.04 1.00
C PRO A 39 -8.99 -2.84 0.10
N LEU A 40 -10.24 -2.57 -0.30
CA LEU A 40 -10.59 -1.45 -1.16
C LEU A 40 -10.33 -0.08 -0.51
N ALA A 41 -10.57 0.05 0.80
CA ALA A 41 -10.39 1.33 1.50
C ALA A 41 -8.93 1.57 1.91
N SER A 42 -8.16 0.51 2.15
CA SER A 42 -6.73 0.58 2.45
C SER A 42 -5.86 0.76 1.20
N HIS A 43 -6.44 0.58 0.01
CA HIS A 43 -5.79 0.85 -1.27
C HIS A 43 -5.60 2.35 -1.52
N HIS A 44 -4.41 2.75 -1.96
CA HIS A 44 -4.15 4.14 -2.29
C HIS A 44 -4.55 4.46 -3.74
N PRO A 45 -5.40 5.47 -3.99
CA PRO A 45 -5.95 5.72 -5.33
C PRO A 45 -4.90 6.07 -6.40
N GLN A 46 -3.74 6.59 -5.99
CA GLN A 46 -2.67 6.97 -6.91
C GLN A 46 -1.65 5.85 -7.17
N ILE A 47 -1.76 4.68 -6.53
CA ILE A 47 -0.71 3.65 -6.57
C ILE A 47 -0.43 3.18 -8.01
N ASN A 48 -1.48 2.99 -8.82
CA ASN A 48 -1.34 2.54 -10.21
C ASN A 48 -0.63 3.60 -11.08
N SER A 49 -0.84 4.89 -10.80
CA SER A 49 -0.14 5.99 -11.47
C SER A 49 1.35 6.00 -11.14
N TRP A 50 1.71 5.72 -9.88
CA TRP A 50 3.11 5.68 -9.45
C TRP A 50 3.86 4.44 -9.96
N ILE A 51 3.23 3.26 -9.93
CA ILE A 51 3.83 1.99 -10.36
C ILE A 51 4.00 1.92 -11.89
N GLY A 52 3.07 2.54 -12.63
CA GLY A 52 3.08 2.52 -14.10
C GLY A 52 2.89 1.12 -14.65
N THR A 53 3.84 0.65 -15.46
CA THR A 53 3.77 -0.67 -16.12
C THR A 53 4.46 -1.79 -15.34
N LYS A 54 5.03 -1.50 -14.17
CA LYS A 54 5.73 -2.51 -13.37
C LYS A 54 4.75 -3.56 -12.85
N PRO A 55 5.14 -4.86 -12.83
CA PRO A 55 4.35 -5.89 -12.19
C PRO A 55 4.07 -5.56 -10.72
N LYS A 56 2.81 -5.74 -10.32
CA LYS A 56 2.33 -5.52 -8.96
C LYS A 56 1.72 -6.80 -8.42
N ILE A 57 2.08 -7.16 -7.19
CA ILE A 57 1.44 -8.22 -6.41
C ILE A 57 0.76 -7.56 -5.21
N THR A 58 -0.56 -7.76 -5.07
CA THR A 58 -1.30 -7.30 -3.91
C THR A 58 -1.27 -8.38 -2.83
N VAL A 59 -0.89 -8.00 -1.62
CA VAL A 59 -0.78 -8.86 -0.44
C VAL A 59 -1.81 -8.41 0.57
N LEU A 60 -2.76 -9.28 0.89
CA LEU A 60 -3.74 -9.04 1.95
C LEU A 60 -3.14 -9.48 3.29
N ASN A 61 -2.82 -8.51 4.14
CA ASN A 61 -2.30 -8.76 5.48
C ASN A 61 -3.44 -8.80 6.52
N ARG A 62 -3.19 -9.40 7.69
CA ARG A 62 -4.19 -9.59 8.76
C ARG A 62 -5.38 -10.45 8.36
N GLU A 63 -5.11 -11.44 7.52
CA GLU A 63 -6.09 -12.43 7.08
C GLU A 63 -6.73 -13.18 8.26
N ASP A 64 -5.97 -13.41 9.33
CA ASP A 64 -6.43 -14.00 10.59
C ASP A 64 -7.54 -13.20 11.28
N MET A 65 -7.73 -11.93 10.90
CA MET A 65 -8.73 -11.03 11.48
C MET A 65 -10.03 -10.97 10.67
N ILE A 66 -10.18 -11.76 9.60
CA ILE A 66 -11.41 -11.83 8.80
C ILE A 66 -12.02 -13.24 8.80
N PRO A 67 -13.35 -13.37 8.71
CA PRO A 67 -13.99 -14.67 8.51
C PRO A 67 -13.62 -15.29 7.15
N GLU A 68 -13.64 -16.62 7.06
CA GLU A 68 -13.37 -17.34 5.80
C GLU A 68 -14.31 -16.90 4.66
N ALA A 69 -15.58 -16.61 4.96
CA ALA A 69 -16.51 -16.09 3.96
C ALA A 69 -16.02 -14.79 3.31
N ALA A 70 -15.53 -13.83 4.10
CA ALA A 70 -15.00 -12.56 3.59
C ALA A 70 -13.68 -12.77 2.83
N LYS A 71 -12.88 -13.77 3.19
CA LYS A 71 -11.65 -14.12 2.47
C LYS A 71 -11.92 -14.62 1.05
N GLN A 72 -13.03 -15.35 0.85
CA GLN A 72 -13.42 -15.85 -0.48
C GLN A 72 -14.01 -14.77 -1.39
N GLU A 73 -14.34 -13.59 -0.85
CA GLU A 73 -14.87 -12.45 -1.61
C GLU A 73 -13.76 -11.61 -2.28
N TRP A 74 -12.50 -11.77 -1.85
CA TRP A 74 -11.33 -11.07 -2.39
C TRP A 74 -10.53 -11.93 -3.36
#